data_AF-A0A9E3L5T1-F1
#
_entry.id   AF-A0A9E3L5T1-F1
#
_cell.length_a   1.000
_cell.length_b   1.000
_cell.length_c   1.000
_cell.angle_alpha   90.00
_cell.angle_beta   90.00
_cell.angle_gamma   90.00
#
_symmetry.space_group_name_H-M   'P 1'
#
loop_
_entity.id
_entity.type
_entity.pdbx_description
1 polymer ?
#
loop_
_entity_poly.entity_id
_entity_poly.type
_entity_poly.pdbx_seq_one_letter_code
_entity_poly.pdbx_strand_id
1 'polypeptide(L)'
;MFLRNRSLTATLTALSMLLSPWPTLAQGGKTVGLAVANLQADFFNQIKQSVDAEARAKGVKLIVADAKGDAATQVDQMQDLITRGVSALIYIPAGATAAGVPVKAARKANIPVVNVDRNAPDAPGDTFIATDSVTAARTLGEYACKVMGGKGNLAIIQGQLGTTPELDRDKGFNEAMANCPGIKVVAKQPTKMWMQDEGFAIAQDMLQRYPDINAFFGRADALALGAAHAVKVANVGHKVWIFGFDGDVAGLKAVQDGTLDATMTQKTQYMGKLALDSALELADGKQLPKEQLQEAVLTTKENVAPFINQHP
;
A
#
# COMPACT_ATOMS: atom_id res chain seq x y z
N MET A 1 86.07 -33.75 -50.44
CA MET A 1 85.83 -32.58 -51.30
C MET A 1 84.33 -32.32 -51.31
N PHE A 2 83.87 -31.26 -50.62
CA PHE A 2 82.60 -30.51 -50.81
C PHE A 2 81.27 -31.34 -50.87
N LEU A 3 80.19 -31.14 -50.09
CA LEU A 3 79.52 -29.90 -49.68
C LEU A 3 78.26 -30.21 -48.81
N ARG A 4 78.01 -29.31 -47.85
CA ARG A 4 76.70 -28.73 -47.41
C ARG A 4 75.63 -29.55 -46.66
N ASN A 5 75.53 -29.20 -45.36
CA ASN A 5 74.35 -28.68 -44.64
C ASN A 5 72.96 -28.86 -45.27
N ARG A 6 72.05 -29.44 -44.48
CA ARG A 6 70.87 -28.72 -43.94
C ARG A 6 70.12 -29.56 -42.90
N SER A 7 70.26 -29.15 -41.64
CA SER A 7 69.42 -29.52 -40.50
C SER A 7 68.06 -28.82 -40.61
N LEU A 8 66.98 -29.61 -40.62
CA LEU A 8 65.60 -29.15 -40.45
C LEU A 8 65.16 -29.54 -39.03
N THR A 9 65.32 -28.61 -38.09
CA THR A 9 64.65 -28.66 -36.79
C THR A 9 63.22 -28.16 -36.96
N ALA A 10 62.25 -29.07 -36.91
CA ALA A 10 60.83 -28.74 -36.84
C ALA A 10 60.49 -28.31 -35.40
N THR A 11 60.29 -27.01 -35.19
CA THR A 11 59.77 -26.45 -33.94
C THR A 11 58.26 -26.71 -33.88
N LEU A 12 57.82 -27.64 -33.02
CA LEU A 12 56.42 -27.80 -32.62
C LEU A 12 56.07 -26.67 -31.65
N THR A 13 55.43 -25.61 -32.13
CA THR A 13 54.80 -24.61 -31.26
C THR A 13 53.49 -25.19 -30.73
N ALA A 14 53.53 -25.69 -29.49
CA ALA A 14 52.32 -26.02 -28.74
C ALA A 14 51.56 -24.72 -28.43
N LEU A 15 50.47 -24.50 -29.16
CA LEU A 15 49.53 -23.41 -28.92
C LEU A 15 48.70 -23.76 -27.68
N SER A 16 49.15 -23.36 -26.50
CA SER A 16 48.36 -23.38 -25.28
C SER A 16 47.23 -22.36 -25.39
N MET A 17 46.06 -22.82 -25.84
CA MET A 17 44.82 -22.07 -25.69
C MET A 17 44.53 -21.89 -24.19
N LEU A 18 44.91 -20.73 -23.66
CA LEU A 18 44.40 -20.20 -22.41
C LEU A 18 42.88 -20.05 -22.57
N LEU A 19 42.13 -21.05 -22.10
CA LEU A 19 40.71 -20.92 -21.83
C LEU A 19 40.56 -19.85 -20.73
N SER A 20 40.40 -18.60 -21.16
CA SER A 20 39.94 -17.55 -20.27
C SER A 20 38.58 -17.99 -19.72
N PRO A 21 38.39 -18.12 -18.39
CA PRO A 21 37.07 -18.38 -17.86
C PRO A 21 36.20 -17.18 -18.25
N TRP A 22 35.27 -17.41 -19.18
CA TRP A 22 34.19 -16.46 -19.40
C TRP A 22 33.50 -16.25 -18.05
N PRO A 23 33.19 -15.01 -17.65
CA PRO A 23 32.34 -14.79 -16.50
C PRO A 23 31.03 -15.52 -16.80
N THR A 24 30.76 -16.57 -16.04
CA THR A 24 29.45 -17.18 -15.98
C THR A 24 28.56 -16.10 -15.41
N LEU A 25 27.76 -15.45 -16.27
CA LEU A 25 26.58 -14.73 -15.82
C LEU A 25 25.68 -15.79 -15.17
N ALA A 26 25.84 -15.99 -13.86
CA ALA A 26 24.88 -16.70 -13.04
C ALA A 26 23.61 -15.84 -13.00
N GLN A 27 22.82 -15.86 -14.07
CA GLN A 27 21.56 -15.14 -14.16
C GLN A 27 20.41 -16.11 -13.89
N GLY A 28 20.44 -16.75 -12.73
CA GLY A 28 19.22 -17.23 -12.09
C GLY A 28 18.50 -16.03 -11.50
N GLY A 29 17.78 -15.27 -12.34
CA GLY A 29 17.10 -14.05 -11.90
C GLY A 29 16.15 -14.32 -10.72
N LYS A 30 16.21 -13.49 -9.68
CA LYS A 30 15.30 -13.60 -8.54
C LYS A 30 13.85 -13.49 -9.00
N THR A 31 12.98 -14.30 -8.39
CA THR A 31 11.53 -14.22 -8.60
C THR A 31 10.88 -13.76 -7.31
N VAL A 32 10.09 -12.69 -7.35
CA VAL A 32 9.36 -12.16 -6.20
C VAL A 32 7.87 -12.40 -6.42
N GLY A 33 7.17 -12.88 -5.38
CA GLY A 33 5.72 -12.95 -5.35
C GLY A 33 5.12 -11.68 -4.76
N LEU A 34 4.14 -11.08 -5.42
CA LEU A 34 3.31 -9.99 -4.90
C LEU A 34 1.89 -10.52 -4.74
N ALA A 35 1.46 -10.72 -3.49
CA ALA A 35 0.09 -11.12 -3.17
C ALA A 35 -0.68 -9.94 -2.58
N VAL A 36 -1.74 -9.52 -3.25
CA VAL A 36 -2.47 -8.26 -2.97
C VAL A 36 -3.90 -8.56 -2.54
N ALA A 37 -4.43 -7.74 -1.63
CA ALA A 37 -5.77 -7.90 -1.07
C ALA A 37 -6.87 -7.85 -2.13
N ASN A 38 -6.83 -6.85 -3.00
CA ASN A 38 -7.62 -6.77 -4.22
C ASN A 38 -6.97 -5.74 -5.17
N LEU A 39 -7.20 -5.84 -6.48
CA LEU A 39 -6.78 -4.81 -7.45
C LEU A 39 -7.93 -3.89 -7.90
N GLN A 40 -9.10 -3.99 -7.28
CA GLN A 40 -10.23 -3.10 -7.53
C GLN A 40 -10.02 -1.73 -6.86
N ALA A 41 -9.43 -1.71 -5.65
CA ALA A 41 -9.12 -0.48 -4.95
C ALA A 41 -7.88 0.20 -5.55
N ASP A 42 -7.96 1.50 -5.80
CA ASP A 42 -6.91 2.26 -6.48
C ASP A 42 -5.61 2.27 -5.66
N PHE A 43 -5.69 2.48 -4.34
CA PHE A 43 -4.57 2.37 -3.41
C PHE A 43 -3.69 1.13 -3.64
N PHE A 44 -4.29 -0.07 -3.72
CA PHE A 44 -3.54 -1.31 -3.94
C PHE A 44 -2.99 -1.44 -5.36
N ASN A 45 -3.75 -0.98 -6.34
CA ASN A 45 -3.33 -0.96 -7.74
C ASN A 45 -2.11 -0.06 -7.96
N GLN A 46 -2.06 1.11 -7.31
CA GLN A 46 -0.91 2.03 -7.36
C GLN A 46 0.35 1.39 -6.77
N ILE A 47 0.26 0.73 -5.62
CA ILE A 47 1.39 -0.01 -5.02
C ILE A 47 1.85 -1.12 -5.99
N LYS A 48 0.93 -1.88 -6.58
CA LYS A 48 1.25 -2.92 -7.56
C LYS A 48 1.97 -2.35 -8.78
N GLN A 49 1.55 -1.19 -9.28
CA GLN A 49 2.16 -0.54 -10.43
C GLN A 49 3.61 -0.13 -10.12
N SER A 50 3.85 0.42 -8.93
CA SER A 50 5.19 0.77 -8.47
C SER A 50 6.10 -0.45 -8.33
N VAL A 51 5.62 -1.54 -7.70
CA VAL A 51 6.37 -2.80 -7.59
C VAL A 51 6.72 -3.36 -8.97
N ASP A 52 5.77 -3.36 -9.91
CA ASP A 52 5.99 -3.83 -11.28
C ASP A 52 7.01 -2.96 -12.04
N ALA A 53 6.94 -1.64 -11.88
CA ALA A 53 7.91 -0.72 -12.48
C ALA A 53 9.33 -0.94 -11.95
N GLU A 54 9.51 -1.05 -10.63
CA GLU A 54 10.81 -1.32 -10.01
C GLU A 54 11.33 -2.72 -10.38
N ALA A 55 10.44 -3.72 -10.49
CA ALA A 55 10.82 -5.07 -10.89
C ALA A 55 11.36 -5.10 -12.32
N ARG A 56 10.70 -4.40 -13.25
CA ARG A 56 11.19 -4.25 -14.63
C ARG A 56 12.52 -3.51 -14.67
N ALA A 57 12.66 -2.42 -13.91
CA ALA A 57 13.90 -1.64 -13.86
C ALA A 57 15.09 -2.48 -13.35
N LYS A 58 14.84 -3.47 -12.48
CA LYS A 58 15.87 -4.34 -11.89
C LYS A 58 16.00 -5.70 -12.55
N GLY A 59 15.23 -5.99 -13.59
CA GLY A 59 15.22 -7.30 -14.25
C GLY A 59 14.76 -8.45 -13.34
N VAL A 60 13.89 -8.16 -12.37
CA VAL A 60 13.33 -9.13 -11.42
C VAL A 60 12.03 -9.70 -11.99
N LYS A 61 11.85 -11.02 -11.92
CA LYS A 61 10.59 -11.65 -12.30
C LYS A 61 9.56 -11.44 -11.20
N LEU A 62 8.46 -10.76 -11.51
CA LEU A 62 7.35 -10.57 -10.58
C LEU A 62 6.20 -11.53 -10.90
N ILE A 63 5.67 -12.21 -9.88
CA ILE A 63 4.42 -12.98 -9.97
C ILE A 63 3.39 -12.24 -9.13
N VAL A 64 2.31 -11.78 -9.76
CA VAL A 64 1.23 -11.07 -9.06
C VAL A 64 0.06 -12.01 -8.82
N ALA A 65 -0.44 -12.03 -7.59
CA ALA A 65 -1.65 -12.72 -7.18
C ALA A 65 -2.64 -11.70 -6.59
N ASP A 66 -3.86 -11.68 -7.14
CA ASP A 66 -4.95 -10.80 -6.72
C ASP A 66 -6.02 -11.63 -6.01
N ALA A 67 -6.21 -11.40 -4.71
CA ALA A 67 -7.17 -12.14 -3.91
C ALA A 67 -8.62 -11.70 -4.13
N LYS A 68 -8.87 -10.57 -4.83
CA LYS A 68 -10.21 -10.04 -5.09
C LYS A 68 -11.07 -9.86 -3.82
N GLY A 69 -10.42 -9.59 -2.70
CA GLY A 69 -11.07 -9.44 -1.39
C GLY A 69 -11.36 -10.73 -0.64
N ASP A 70 -11.00 -11.89 -1.18
CA ASP A 70 -11.27 -13.18 -0.55
C ASP A 70 -10.06 -13.71 0.23
N ALA A 71 -10.22 -13.81 1.55
CA ALA A 71 -9.16 -14.24 2.45
C ALA A 71 -8.71 -15.69 2.20
N ALA A 72 -9.64 -16.59 1.86
CA ALA A 72 -9.32 -18.00 1.61
C ALA A 72 -8.49 -18.15 0.32
N THR A 73 -8.92 -17.49 -0.76
CA THR A 73 -8.19 -17.39 -2.01
C THR A 73 -6.78 -16.86 -1.79
N GLN A 74 -6.61 -15.85 -0.92
CA GLN A 74 -5.28 -15.31 -0.66
C GLN A 74 -4.36 -16.29 0.06
N VAL A 75 -4.89 -17.11 0.98
CA VAL A 75 -4.12 -18.17 1.64
C VAL A 75 -3.61 -19.18 0.61
N ASP A 76 -4.46 -19.61 -0.33
CA ASP A 76 -4.09 -20.54 -1.39
C ASP A 76 -3.04 -19.93 -2.34
N GLN A 77 -3.21 -18.66 -2.72
CA GLN A 77 -2.25 -17.93 -3.56
C GLN A 77 -0.87 -17.81 -2.90
N MET A 78 -0.83 -17.54 -1.60
CA MET A 78 0.43 -17.51 -0.86
C MET A 78 1.09 -18.89 -0.81
N GLN A 79 0.30 -19.95 -0.62
CA GLN A 79 0.81 -21.33 -0.65
C GLN A 79 1.37 -21.72 -2.03
N ASP A 80 0.75 -21.30 -3.13
CA ASP A 80 1.28 -21.48 -4.49
C ASP A 80 2.64 -20.77 -4.66
N LEU A 81 2.73 -19.49 -4.27
CA LEU A 81 3.97 -18.72 -4.36
C LEU A 81 5.10 -19.36 -3.54
N ILE A 82 4.79 -19.83 -2.33
CA ILE A 82 5.74 -20.56 -1.48
C ILE A 82 6.20 -21.84 -2.17
N THR A 83 5.26 -22.64 -2.71
CA THR A 83 5.56 -23.92 -3.38
C THR A 83 6.42 -23.72 -4.62
N ARG A 84 6.25 -22.60 -5.32
CA ARG A 84 7.05 -22.22 -6.48
C ARG A 84 8.46 -21.74 -6.14
N GLY A 85 8.80 -21.63 -4.85
CA GLY A 85 10.13 -21.25 -4.40
C GLY A 85 10.52 -19.82 -4.79
N VAL A 86 9.57 -18.88 -4.69
CA VAL A 86 9.91 -17.46 -4.87
C VAL A 86 10.98 -17.03 -3.85
N SER A 87 11.85 -16.10 -4.25
CA SER A 87 12.97 -15.63 -3.45
C SER A 87 12.52 -14.75 -2.27
N ALA A 88 11.38 -14.08 -2.40
CA ALA A 88 10.75 -13.27 -1.36
C ALA A 88 9.27 -13.02 -1.72
N LEU A 89 8.50 -12.62 -0.72
CA LEU A 89 7.08 -12.26 -0.83
C LEU A 89 6.86 -10.80 -0.44
N ILE A 90 6.10 -10.07 -1.24
CA ILE A 90 5.46 -8.82 -0.87
C ILE A 90 3.98 -9.14 -0.64
N TYR A 91 3.48 -8.81 0.54
CA TYR A 91 2.18 -9.28 0.99
C TYR A 91 1.31 -8.15 1.54
N ILE A 92 0.11 -8.00 0.97
CA ILE A 92 -0.94 -7.09 1.44
C ILE A 92 -2.16 -7.94 1.83
N PRO A 93 -2.34 -8.26 3.12
CA PRO A 93 -3.45 -9.10 3.60
C PRO A 93 -4.86 -8.63 3.18
N ALA A 94 -5.70 -9.55 2.72
CA ALA A 94 -7.12 -9.39 2.36
C ALA A 94 -8.04 -9.38 3.58
N GLY A 95 -7.60 -8.73 4.65
CA GLY A 95 -8.30 -8.66 5.93
C GLY A 95 -7.53 -9.29 7.08
N ALA A 96 -8.06 -9.15 8.29
CA ALA A 96 -7.38 -9.57 9.51
C ALA A 96 -7.12 -11.09 9.56
N THR A 97 -8.06 -11.89 9.05
CA THR A 97 -7.97 -13.37 9.07
C THR A 97 -6.82 -13.89 8.19
N ALA A 98 -6.58 -13.26 7.04
CA ALA A 98 -5.50 -13.63 6.14
C ALA A 98 -4.14 -13.11 6.60
N ALA A 99 -4.06 -12.20 7.58
CA ALA A 99 -2.82 -11.49 7.87
C ALA A 99 -1.70 -12.36 8.45
N GLY A 100 -2.03 -13.41 9.21
CA GLY A 100 -1.02 -14.17 9.97
C GLY A 100 -0.64 -15.54 9.40
N VAL A 101 -1.62 -16.34 8.94
CA VAL A 101 -1.38 -17.74 8.55
C VAL A 101 -0.39 -17.87 7.37
N PRO A 102 -0.54 -17.11 6.28
CA PRO A 102 0.41 -17.14 5.16
C PRO A 102 1.83 -16.73 5.54
N VAL A 103 1.98 -15.73 6.43
CA VAL A 103 3.30 -15.29 6.90
C VAL A 103 3.99 -16.39 7.70
N LYS A 104 3.27 -17.09 8.58
CA LYS A 104 3.79 -18.24 9.33
C LYS A 104 4.22 -19.37 8.38
N ALA A 105 3.49 -19.61 7.29
CA ALA A 105 3.83 -20.62 6.29
C ALA A 105 5.11 -20.26 5.51
N ALA A 106 5.22 -19.02 5.01
CA ALA A 106 6.40 -18.53 4.31
C ALA A 106 7.67 -18.62 5.18
N ARG A 107 7.56 -18.23 6.46
CA ARG A 107 8.66 -18.35 7.42
C ARG A 107 9.14 -19.79 7.60
N LYS A 108 8.23 -20.77 7.67
CA LYS A 108 8.59 -22.19 7.75
C LYS A 108 9.31 -22.69 6.49
N ALA A 109 9.03 -22.08 5.34
CA ALA A 109 9.71 -22.36 4.07
C ALA A 109 11.01 -21.55 3.89
N ASN A 110 11.41 -20.74 4.87
CA ASN A 110 12.55 -19.82 4.80
C ASN A 110 12.43 -18.79 3.64
N ILE A 111 11.21 -18.38 3.31
CA ILE A 111 10.95 -17.31 2.34
C ILE A 111 10.62 -16.03 3.13
N PRO A 112 11.40 -14.95 2.95
CA PRO A 112 11.15 -13.70 3.66
C PRO A 112 9.88 -13.01 3.15
N VAL A 113 9.17 -12.34 4.05
CA VAL A 113 7.93 -11.63 3.76
C VAL A 113 8.05 -10.15 4.12
N VAL A 114 7.81 -9.29 3.13
CA VAL A 114 7.57 -7.86 3.30
C VAL A 114 6.06 -7.64 3.37
N ASN A 115 5.54 -7.33 4.56
CA ASN A 115 4.15 -6.93 4.68
C ASN A 115 4.00 -5.45 4.33
N VAL A 116 2.95 -5.11 3.59
CA VAL A 116 2.65 -3.73 3.17
C VAL A 116 1.22 -3.37 3.57
N ASP A 117 1.01 -2.16 4.11
CA ASP A 117 -0.26 -1.60 4.60
C ASP A 117 -0.88 -2.32 5.81
N ARG A 118 -0.91 -3.66 5.79
CA ARG A 118 -1.54 -4.50 6.81
C ARG A 118 -0.56 -5.51 7.37
N ASN A 119 -0.68 -5.75 8.67
CA ASN A 119 0.17 -6.68 9.38
C ASN A 119 -0.62 -7.47 10.43
N ALA A 120 -0.19 -8.70 10.74
CA ALA A 120 -0.71 -9.44 11.88
C ALA A 120 0.20 -9.22 13.10
N PRO A 121 -0.32 -8.71 14.24
CA PRO A 121 0.49 -8.51 15.44
C PRO A 121 1.17 -9.80 15.94
N ASP A 122 0.51 -10.95 15.79
CA ASP A 122 1.02 -12.26 16.22
C ASP A 122 1.86 -12.97 15.14
N ALA A 123 1.93 -12.41 13.94
CA ALA A 123 2.74 -12.92 12.84
C ALA A 123 3.14 -11.81 11.87
N PRO A 124 3.98 -10.87 12.32
CA PRO A 124 4.42 -9.80 11.46
C PRO A 124 5.31 -10.34 10.35
N GLY A 125 5.35 -9.64 9.21
CA GLY A 125 6.39 -9.83 8.20
C GLY A 125 7.80 -9.62 8.77
N ASP A 126 8.81 -10.00 7.99
CA ASP A 126 10.22 -9.75 8.35
C ASP A 126 10.52 -8.25 8.43
N THR A 127 9.85 -7.46 7.58
CA THR A 127 9.67 -6.01 7.70
C THR A 127 8.23 -5.63 7.35
N PHE A 128 7.74 -4.53 7.90
CA PHE A 128 6.41 -3.98 7.65
C PHE A 128 6.51 -2.55 7.12
N ILE A 129 5.95 -2.30 5.94
CA ILE A 129 5.91 -0.98 5.30
C ILE A 129 4.47 -0.47 5.30
N ALA A 130 4.22 0.65 5.95
CA ALA A 130 2.90 1.27 5.96
C ALA A 130 3.01 2.77 6.18
N THR A 131 1.91 3.48 6.02
CA THR A 131 1.82 4.84 6.53
C THR A 131 1.66 4.83 8.05
N ASP A 132 2.28 5.79 8.75
CA ASP A 132 1.95 6.10 10.16
C ASP A 132 0.54 6.69 10.24
N SER A 133 -0.43 5.78 10.22
CA SER A 133 -1.85 6.10 10.13
C SER A 133 -2.40 6.71 11.42
N VAL A 134 -1.76 6.45 12.57
CA VAL A 134 -2.13 7.09 13.84
C VAL A 134 -1.81 8.57 13.78
N THR A 135 -0.58 8.94 13.40
CA THR A 135 -0.21 10.35 13.27
C THR A 135 -1.01 11.04 12.17
N ALA A 136 -1.16 10.41 11.01
CA ALA A 136 -1.91 10.97 9.90
C ALA A 136 -3.39 11.23 10.24
N ALA A 137 -4.07 10.28 10.87
CA ALA A 137 -5.47 10.45 11.24
C ALA A 137 -5.67 11.46 12.37
N ARG A 138 -4.71 11.58 13.28
CA ARG A 138 -4.69 12.63 14.30
C ARG A 138 -4.56 14.02 13.66
N THR A 139 -3.62 14.19 12.73
CA THR A 139 -3.47 15.44 11.95
C THR A 139 -4.76 15.79 11.19
N LEU A 140 -5.42 14.81 10.56
CA LEU A 140 -6.69 15.05 9.89
C LEU A 140 -7.81 15.46 10.86
N GLY A 141 -7.88 14.84 12.04
CA GLY A 141 -8.85 15.20 13.08
C GLY A 141 -8.63 16.60 13.65
N GLU A 142 -7.38 17.01 13.86
CA GLU A 142 -7.01 18.36 14.27
C GLU A 142 -7.41 19.39 13.20
N TYR A 143 -7.17 19.08 11.92
CA TYR A 143 -7.61 19.89 10.80
C TYR A 143 -9.14 20.00 10.75
N ALA A 144 -9.86 18.88 10.89
CA ALA A 144 -11.32 18.86 10.94
C ALA A 144 -11.86 19.75 12.07
N CYS A 145 -11.28 19.64 13.27
CA CYS A 145 -11.62 20.52 14.40
C CYS A 145 -11.46 22.00 14.05
N LYS A 146 -10.32 22.36 13.45
CA LYS A 146 -10.03 23.74 13.07
C LYS A 146 -11.02 24.29 12.04
N VAL A 147 -11.25 23.58 10.93
CA VAL A 147 -12.10 24.10 9.83
C VAL A 147 -13.58 24.12 10.17
N MET A 148 -14.02 23.24 11.07
CA MET A 148 -15.38 23.24 11.61
C MET A 148 -15.59 24.27 12.73
N GLY A 149 -14.55 25.02 13.13
CA GLY A 149 -14.62 25.98 14.22
C GLY A 149 -14.86 25.33 15.59
N GLY A 150 -14.40 24.08 15.77
CA GLY A 150 -14.41 23.34 17.02
C GLY A 150 -15.76 22.77 17.44
N LYS A 151 -16.79 22.79 16.57
CA LYS A 151 -18.13 22.30 16.90
C LYS A 151 -18.87 21.65 15.73
N GLY A 152 -19.81 20.77 16.04
CA GLY A 152 -20.74 20.17 15.06
C GLY A 152 -20.85 18.66 15.17
N ASN A 153 -21.68 18.07 14.31
CA ASN A 153 -21.87 16.63 14.25
C ASN A 153 -21.02 16.02 13.12
N LEU A 154 -20.26 14.99 13.45
CA LEU A 154 -19.40 14.27 12.51
C LEU A 154 -19.82 12.80 12.43
N ALA A 155 -19.87 12.25 11.23
CA ALA A 155 -20.09 10.84 10.99
C ALA A 155 -18.83 10.19 10.40
N ILE A 156 -18.55 8.94 10.79
CA ILE A 156 -17.38 8.20 10.29
C ILE A 156 -17.84 6.98 9.50
N ILE A 157 -17.35 6.87 8.27
CA ILE A 157 -17.47 5.67 7.46
C ILE A 157 -16.17 4.91 7.62
N GLN A 158 -16.25 3.84 8.41
CA GLN A 158 -15.12 3.01 8.77
C GLN A 158 -14.74 2.07 7.63
N GLY A 159 -13.50 1.62 7.64
CA GLY A 159 -13.04 0.58 6.76
C GLY A 159 -13.46 -0.82 7.16
N GLN A 160 -12.68 -1.80 6.70
CA GLN A 160 -12.75 -3.19 7.12
C GLN A 160 -12.19 -3.35 8.54
N LEU A 161 -13.06 -3.74 9.47
CA LEU A 161 -12.70 -3.94 10.87
C LEU A 161 -11.55 -4.95 11.05
N GLY A 162 -10.71 -4.69 12.03
CA GLY A 162 -9.58 -5.55 12.42
C GLY A 162 -8.34 -5.43 11.53
N THR A 163 -8.39 -4.65 10.46
CA THR A 163 -7.20 -4.34 9.65
C THR A 163 -6.37 -3.23 10.30
N THR A 164 -5.04 -3.29 10.14
CA THR A 164 -4.09 -2.28 10.66
C THR A 164 -4.51 -0.83 10.36
N PRO A 165 -4.79 -0.42 9.10
CA PRO A 165 -5.19 0.96 8.81
C PRO A 165 -6.48 1.36 9.52
N GLU A 166 -7.47 0.48 9.64
CA GLU A 166 -8.72 0.80 10.34
C GLU A 166 -8.50 1.04 11.84
N LEU A 167 -7.67 0.22 12.48
CA LEU A 167 -7.35 0.37 13.91
C LEU A 167 -6.54 1.65 14.17
N ASP A 168 -5.52 1.91 13.36
CA ASP A 168 -4.62 3.04 13.54
C ASP A 168 -5.31 4.37 13.23
N ARG A 169 -6.12 4.41 12.16
CA ARG A 169 -6.93 5.59 11.81
C ARG A 169 -7.97 5.89 12.90
N ASP A 170 -8.59 4.87 13.53
CA ASP A 170 -9.51 5.09 14.66
C ASP A 170 -8.79 5.72 15.85
N LYS A 171 -7.64 5.14 16.22
CA LYS A 171 -6.85 5.60 17.35
C LYS A 171 -6.47 7.08 17.19
N GLY A 172 -5.79 7.41 16.08
CA GLY A 172 -5.32 8.77 15.83
C GLY A 172 -6.46 9.79 15.76
N PHE A 173 -7.54 9.47 15.06
CA PHE A 173 -8.68 10.37 14.94
C PHE A 173 -9.38 10.60 16.30
N ASN A 174 -9.56 9.55 17.11
CA ASN A 174 -10.16 9.68 18.44
C ASN A 174 -9.27 10.54 19.38
N GLU A 175 -7.94 10.41 19.31
CA GLU A 175 -7.00 11.27 20.06
C GLU A 175 -7.19 12.76 19.72
N ALA A 176 -7.39 13.09 18.43
CA ALA A 176 -7.68 14.46 18.01
C ALA A 176 -9.06 14.94 18.50
N MET A 177 -10.09 14.10 18.42
CA MET A 177 -11.45 14.45 18.85
C MET A 177 -11.54 14.65 20.37
N ALA A 178 -10.74 13.96 21.17
CA ALA A 178 -10.66 14.18 22.61
C ALA A 178 -10.25 15.63 22.97
N ASN A 179 -9.47 16.28 22.11
CA ASN A 179 -9.06 17.68 22.24
C ASN A 179 -10.05 18.67 21.58
N CYS A 180 -11.14 18.17 20.98
CA CYS A 180 -12.15 18.96 20.29
C CYS A 180 -13.58 18.62 20.76
N PRO A 181 -13.91 18.80 22.05
CA PRO A 181 -15.14 18.27 22.64
C PRO A 181 -16.44 18.86 22.08
N GLY A 182 -16.37 19.97 21.34
CA GLY A 182 -17.53 20.54 20.65
C GLY A 182 -17.93 19.76 19.39
N ILE A 183 -17.03 18.95 18.81
CA ILE A 183 -17.37 18.02 17.74
C ILE A 183 -17.86 16.71 18.34
N LYS A 184 -19.05 16.28 17.93
CA LYS A 184 -19.66 15.03 18.37
C LYS A 184 -19.64 14.02 17.23
N VAL A 185 -19.03 12.86 17.46
CA VAL A 185 -19.17 11.73 16.54
C VAL A 185 -20.55 11.11 16.75
N VAL A 186 -21.49 11.38 15.83
CA VAL A 186 -22.90 10.96 15.96
C VAL A 186 -23.18 9.59 15.37
N ALA A 187 -22.32 9.11 14.47
CA ALA A 187 -22.42 7.79 13.85
C ALA A 187 -21.04 7.25 13.45
N LYS A 188 -20.85 5.93 13.59
CA LYS A 188 -19.75 5.17 13.00
C LYS A 188 -20.32 3.89 12.40
N GLN A 189 -19.95 3.55 11.16
CA GLN A 189 -20.37 2.30 10.53
C GLN A 189 -19.28 1.72 9.62
N PRO A 190 -18.96 0.41 9.74
CA PRO A 190 -17.94 -0.25 8.95
C PRO A 190 -18.40 -0.64 7.55
N THR A 191 -17.40 -0.73 6.68
CA THR A 191 -17.49 -1.30 5.34
C THR A 191 -16.85 -2.70 5.34
N LYS A 192 -17.09 -3.46 4.28
CA LYS A 192 -16.46 -4.76 4.05
C LYS A 192 -15.20 -4.60 3.20
N MET A 193 -15.28 -3.78 2.15
CA MET A 193 -14.30 -3.74 1.07
C MET A 193 -13.75 -2.34 0.79
N TRP A 194 -14.08 -1.33 1.60
CA TRP A 194 -13.63 0.06 1.40
C TRP A 194 -14.15 0.69 0.10
N MET A 195 -15.29 0.23 -0.40
CA MET A 195 -15.78 0.60 -1.73
C MET A 195 -16.68 1.84 -1.70
N GLN A 196 -16.66 2.60 -2.80
CA GLN A 196 -17.39 3.86 -2.91
C GLN A 196 -18.91 3.70 -2.80
N ASP A 197 -19.46 2.59 -3.30
CA ASP A 197 -20.88 2.24 -3.19
C ASP A 197 -21.29 1.96 -1.74
N GLU A 198 -20.44 1.28 -0.97
CA GLU A 198 -20.63 1.12 0.48
C GLU A 198 -20.62 2.48 1.19
N GLY A 199 -19.65 3.34 0.87
CA GLY A 199 -19.59 4.70 1.42
C GLY A 199 -20.84 5.52 1.12
N PHE A 200 -21.36 5.44 -0.10
CA PHE A 200 -22.61 6.09 -0.49
C PHE A 200 -23.81 5.58 0.30
N ALA A 201 -24.02 4.26 0.35
CA ALA A 201 -25.15 3.65 1.05
C ALA A 201 -25.14 3.96 2.56
N ILE A 202 -23.96 3.90 3.19
CA ILE A 202 -23.78 4.23 4.61
C ILE A 202 -24.06 5.72 4.86
N ALA A 203 -23.51 6.61 4.04
CA ALA A 203 -23.74 8.05 4.20
C ALA A 203 -25.21 8.43 4.01
N GLN A 204 -25.92 7.79 3.06
CA GLN A 204 -27.36 7.98 2.89
C GLN A 204 -28.15 7.60 4.14
N ASP A 205 -27.89 6.43 4.73
CA ASP A 205 -28.54 6.01 6.00
C ASP A 205 -28.24 7.00 7.13
N MET A 206 -26.97 7.41 7.27
CA MET A 206 -26.55 8.36 8.29
C MET A 206 -27.23 9.72 8.13
N LEU A 207 -27.34 10.25 6.92
CA LEU A 207 -28.03 11.53 6.65
C LEU A 207 -29.53 11.46 6.93
N GLN A 208 -30.18 10.31 6.69
CA GLN A 208 -31.59 10.13 7.03
C GLN A 208 -31.83 10.12 8.54
N ARG A 209 -30.92 9.48 9.29
CA ARG A 209 -31.02 9.37 10.76
C ARG A 209 -30.55 10.61 11.50
N TYR A 210 -29.57 11.32 10.94
CA TYR A 210 -28.90 12.48 11.52
C TYR A 210 -28.79 13.60 10.46
N PRO A 211 -29.90 14.30 10.14
CA PRO A 211 -29.92 15.31 9.09
C PRO A 211 -29.05 16.54 9.41
N ASP A 212 -28.58 16.68 10.65
CA ASP A 212 -27.73 17.78 11.12
C ASP A 212 -26.22 17.45 11.09
N ILE A 213 -25.81 16.35 10.45
CA ILE A 213 -24.39 16.05 10.20
C ILE A 213 -23.73 17.22 9.48
N ASN A 214 -22.61 17.69 10.02
CA ASN A 214 -21.79 18.76 9.48
C ASN A 214 -20.50 18.23 8.84
N ALA A 215 -20.11 16.98 9.08
CA ALA A 215 -18.93 16.40 8.47
C ALA A 215 -19.02 14.87 8.30
N PHE A 216 -18.39 14.37 7.24
CA PHE A 216 -18.05 12.96 7.07
C PHE A 216 -16.53 12.78 7.08
N PHE A 217 -16.07 11.77 7.82
CA PHE A 217 -14.75 11.18 7.61
C PHE A 217 -14.93 9.81 6.98
N GLY A 218 -14.67 9.71 5.67
CA GLY A 218 -14.47 8.44 5.00
C GLY A 218 -13.04 7.99 5.20
N ARG A 219 -12.83 6.83 5.82
CA ARG A 219 -11.47 6.36 6.14
C ARG A 219 -10.64 5.94 4.94
N ALA A 220 -11.15 6.09 3.73
CA ALA A 220 -10.47 5.95 2.46
C ALA A 220 -11.15 6.94 1.48
N ASP A 221 -10.45 7.37 0.43
CA ASP A 221 -10.97 8.36 -0.51
C ASP A 221 -12.21 7.83 -1.24
N ALA A 222 -12.24 6.54 -1.57
CA ALA A 222 -13.43 5.90 -2.13
C ALA A 222 -14.67 6.06 -1.22
N LEU A 223 -14.50 5.86 0.10
CA LEU A 223 -15.57 6.02 1.08
C LEU A 223 -16.01 7.49 1.19
N ALA A 224 -15.05 8.42 1.21
CA ALA A 224 -15.31 9.85 1.27
C ALA A 224 -16.03 10.36 0.01
N LEU A 225 -15.65 9.87 -1.18
CA LEU A 225 -16.33 10.16 -2.44
C LEU A 225 -17.77 9.64 -2.45
N GLY A 226 -18.00 8.46 -1.86
CA GLY A 226 -19.34 7.91 -1.64
C GLY A 226 -20.18 8.84 -0.75
N ALA A 227 -19.61 9.32 0.35
CA ALA A 227 -20.25 10.27 1.24
C ALA A 227 -20.57 11.61 0.57
N ALA A 228 -19.62 12.17 -0.18
CA ALA A 228 -19.83 13.40 -0.95
C ALA A 228 -21.00 13.25 -1.94
N HIS A 229 -21.08 12.10 -2.62
CA HIS A 229 -22.19 11.81 -3.52
C HIS A 229 -23.53 11.72 -2.77
N ALA A 230 -23.57 11.07 -1.59
CA ALA A 230 -24.78 10.99 -0.78
C ALA A 230 -25.25 12.37 -0.30
N VAL A 231 -24.34 13.23 0.15
CA VAL A 231 -24.63 14.63 0.52
C VAL A 231 -25.23 15.40 -0.65
N LYS A 232 -24.65 15.25 -1.85
CA LYS A 232 -25.16 15.87 -3.07
C LYS A 232 -26.58 15.41 -3.41
N VAL A 233 -26.85 14.10 -3.34
CA VAL A 233 -28.17 13.51 -3.63
C VAL A 233 -29.21 13.92 -2.58
N ALA A 234 -28.82 13.95 -1.31
CA ALA A 234 -29.68 14.40 -0.22
C ALA A 234 -30.01 15.90 -0.29
N ASN A 235 -29.27 16.66 -1.10
CA ASN A 235 -29.44 18.11 -1.29
C ASN A 235 -29.49 18.86 0.05
N VAL A 236 -28.52 18.55 0.92
CA VAL A 236 -28.43 19.10 2.26
C VAL A 236 -28.30 20.63 2.20
N GLY A 237 -29.15 21.34 2.94
CA GLY A 237 -29.25 22.81 2.89
C GLY A 237 -28.10 23.57 3.59
N HIS A 238 -27.06 22.87 4.05
CA HIS A 238 -25.91 23.43 4.76
C HIS A 238 -24.60 22.78 4.32
N LYS A 239 -23.47 23.42 4.66
CA LYS A 239 -22.14 22.87 4.36
C LYS A 239 -21.91 21.58 5.15
N VAL A 240 -21.56 20.51 4.43
CA VAL A 240 -21.01 19.29 5.00
C VAL A 240 -19.54 19.20 4.57
N TRP A 241 -18.64 19.08 5.54
CA TRP A 241 -17.22 18.86 5.31
C TRP A 241 -16.95 17.40 4.97
N ILE A 242 -16.18 17.10 3.94
CA ILE A 242 -15.86 15.72 3.56
C ILE A 242 -14.35 15.51 3.65
N PHE A 243 -13.94 14.60 4.54
CA PHE A 243 -12.56 14.23 4.76
C PHE A 243 -12.30 12.80 4.27
N GLY A 244 -11.23 12.64 3.50
CA GLY A 244 -10.75 11.37 2.98
C GLY A 244 -9.41 10.94 3.57
N PHE A 245 -8.89 9.85 3.04
CA PHE A 245 -7.58 9.29 3.33
C PHE A 245 -7.14 8.53 2.08
N ASP A 246 -5.84 8.44 1.80
CA ASP A 246 -5.19 7.72 0.68
C ASP A 246 -4.51 8.68 -0.28
N GLY A 247 -5.19 9.74 -0.72
CA GLY A 247 -4.71 10.64 -1.76
C GLY A 247 -4.68 9.95 -3.12
N ASP A 248 -5.72 9.16 -3.42
CA ASP A 248 -5.90 8.52 -4.71
C ASP A 248 -6.16 9.58 -5.80
N VAL A 249 -5.88 9.28 -7.06
CA VAL A 249 -6.07 10.22 -8.18
C VAL A 249 -7.48 10.84 -8.18
N ALA A 250 -8.50 10.03 -7.90
CA ALA A 250 -9.89 10.49 -7.80
C ALA A 250 -10.12 11.39 -6.57
N GLY A 251 -9.54 11.04 -5.42
CA GLY A 251 -9.59 11.83 -4.20
C GLY A 251 -8.89 13.19 -4.35
N LEU A 252 -7.69 13.21 -4.92
CA LEU A 252 -6.93 14.44 -5.20
C LEU A 252 -7.70 15.37 -6.15
N LYS A 253 -8.31 14.84 -7.21
CA LYS A 253 -9.17 15.63 -8.12
C LYS A 253 -10.39 16.20 -7.38
N ALA A 254 -11.00 15.41 -6.51
CA ALA A 254 -12.12 15.85 -5.69
C ALA A 254 -11.72 16.91 -4.65
N VAL A 255 -10.48 16.87 -4.13
CA VAL A 255 -9.94 17.96 -3.31
C VAL A 255 -9.71 19.23 -4.16
N GLN A 256 -9.21 19.07 -5.39
CA GLN A 256 -8.99 20.20 -6.30
C GLN A 256 -10.29 20.92 -6.68
N ASP A 257 -11.35 20.16 -6.99
CA ASP A 257 -12.64 20.73 -7.37
C ASP A 257 -13.52 21.15 -6.16
N GLY A 258 -13.17 20.71 -4.95
CA GLY A 258 -13.86 21.06 -3.70
C GLY A 258 -14.98 20.10 -3.30
N THR A 259 -15.10 18.95 -3.98
CA THR A 259 -15.98 17.84 -3.57
C THR A 259 -15.51 17.20 -2.26
N LEU A 260 -14.19 17.08 -2.06
CA LEU A 260 -13.57 16.76 -0.77
C LEU A 260 -12.88 18.00 -0.22
N ASP A 261 -12.92 18.18 1.10
CA ASP A 261 -12.28 19.32 1.77
C ASP A 261 -10.81 19.03 2.10
N ALA A 262 -10.49 17.78 2.45
CA ALA A 262 -9.12 17.32 2.62
C ALA A 262 -9.00 15.80 2.49
N THR A 263 -7.79 15.33 2.21
CA THR A 263 -7.40 13.91 2.33
C THR A 263 -6.00 13.78 2.92
N MET A 264 -5.70 12.67 3.58
CA MET A 264 -4.32 12.32 3.94
C MET A 264 -3.68 11.54 2.80
N THR A 265 -2.82 12.21 2.02
CA THR A 265 -2.14 11.61 0.86
C THR A 265 -0.99 10.73 1.31
N GLN A 266 -1.10 9.45 0.98
CA GLN A 266 -0.08 8.43 1.23
C GLN A 266 0.96 8.41 0.09
N LYS A 267 2.09 7.73 0.31
CA LYS A 267 3.19 7.64 -0.66
C LYS A 267 3.21 6.26 -1.32
N THR A 268 2.16 5.90 -2.06
CA THR A 268 1.94 4.54 -2.57
C THR A 268 3.02 4.12 -3.57
N GLN A 269 3.52 5.04 -4.40
CA GLN A 269 4.62 4.75 -5.31
C GLN A 269 5.91 4.49 -4.52
N TYR A 270 6.20 5.28 -3.49
CA TYR A 270 7.37 5.02 -2.64
C TYR A 270 7.24 3.68 -1.88
N MET A 271 6.06 3.37 -1.35
CA MET A 271 5.81 2.10 -0.65
C MET A 271 6.05 0.90 -1.57
N GLY A 272 5.57 0.93 -2.82
CA GLY A 272 5.79 -0.15 -3.77
C GLY A 272 7.27 -0.35 -4.12
N LYS A 273 8.01 0.75 -4.36
CA LYS A 273 9.44 0.70 -4.61
C LYS A 273 10.20 0.12 -3.41
N LEU A 274 9.92 0.67 -2.21
CA LEU A 274 10.55 0.22 -0.98
C LEU A 274 10.24 -1.25 -0.67
N ALA A 275 9.04 -1.72 -1.02
CA ALA A 275 8.64 -3.10 -0.81
C ALA A 275 9.45 -4.06 -1.68
N LEU A 276 9.67 -3.74 -2.97
CA LEU A 276 10.52 -4.56 -3.81
C LEU A 276 11.98 -4.52 -3.36
N ASP A 277 12.48 -3.33 -3.03
CA ASP A 277 13.86 -3.15 -2.54
C ASP A 277 14.09 -4.00 -1.29
N SER A 278 13.18 -3.90 -0.32
CA SER A 278 13.21 -4.68 0.91
C SER A 278 13.13 -6.19 0.64
N ALA A 279 12.28 -6.62 -0.29
CA ALA A 279 12.14 -8.04 -0.64
C ALA A 279 13.45 -8.60 -1.23
N LEU A 280 14.12 -7.84 -2.10
CA LEU A 280 15.39 -8.24 -2.70
C LEU A 280 16.52 -8.28 -1.68
N GLU A 281 16.55 -7.32 -0.76
CA GLU A 281 17.54 -7.25 0.32
C GLU A 281 17.40 -8.41 1.31
N LEU A 282 16.16 -8.72 1.72
CA LEU A 282 15.89 -9.89 2.55
C LEU A 282 16.23 -11.19 1.84
N ALA A 283 15.97 -11.29 0.52
CA ALA A 283 16.38 -12.44 -0.29
C ALA A 283 17.90 -12.61 -0.38
N ASP A 284 18.68 -11.53 -0.18
CA ASP A 284 20.15 -11.58 -0.07
C ASP A 284 20.64 -11.84 1.38
N GLY A 285 19.72 -12.09 2.31
CA GLY A 285 20.04 -12.35 3.71
C GLY A 285 20.39 -11.08 4.51
N LYS A 286 20.12 -9.88 3.98
CA LYS A 286 20.28 -8.64 4.75
C LYS A 286 19.22 -8.54 5.84
N GLN A 287 19.55 -7.79 6.89
CA GLN A 287 18.60 -7.45 7.95
C GLN A 287 18.02 -6.06 7.70
N LEU A 288 16.72 -5.90 7.96
CA LEU A 288 15.99 -4.65 7.84
C LEU A 288 15.31 -4.27 9.17
N PRO A 289 14.95 -2.99 9.36
CA PRO A 289 14.06 -2.59 10.44
C PRO A 289 12.76 -3.39 10.41
N LYS A 290 12.21 -3.69 11.59
CA LYS A 290 10.92 -4.40 11.71
C LYS A 290 9.76 -3.61 11.12
N GLU A 291 9.82 -2.30 11.19
CA GLU A 291 8.83 -1.38 10.65
C GLU A 291 9.52 -0.25 9.90
N GLN A 292 8.91 0.16 8.80
CA GLN A 292 9.34 1.23 7.92
C GLN A 292 8.13 2.13 7.63
N LEU A 293 7.73 2.91 8.64
CA LEU A 293 6.55 3.76 8.56
C LEU A 293 6.81 5.02 7.73
N GLN A 294 5.83 5.38 6.91
CA GLN A 294 5.85 6.52 6.01
C GLN A 294 4.90 7.61 6.49
N GLU A 295 5.34 8.86 6.40
CA GLU A 295 4.46 9.99 6.64
C GLU A 295 3.43 10.12 5.52
N ALA A 296 2.20 10.51 5.87
CA ALA A 296 1.20 11.00 4.93
C ALA A 296 1.07 12.52 5.03
N VAL A 297 0.68 13.16 3.93
CA VAL A 297 0.56 14.62 3.85
C VAL A 297 -0.90 15.03 3.88
N LEU A 298 -1.26 15.90 4.82
CA LEU A 298 -2.56 16.57 4.80
C LEU A 298 -2.66 17.39 3.51
N THR A 299 -3.55 16.95 2.63
CA THR A 299 -3.74 17.53 1.31
C THR A 299 -5.08 18.23 1.25
N THR A 300 -5.02 19.52 0.94
CA THR A 300 -6.15 20.44 0.81
C THR A 300 -6.08 21.09 -0.57
N LYS A 301 -7.08 21.90 -0.89
CA LYS A 301 -7.09 22.68 -2.14
C LYS A 301 -5.84 23.55 -2.31
N GLU A 302 -5.18 23.96 -1.21
CA GLU A 302 -3.99 24.82 -1.24
C GLU A 302 -2.74 24.10 -1.76
N ASN A 303 -2.62 22.79 -1.54
CA ASN A 303 -1.39 22.04 -1.83
C ASN A 303 -1.61 20.78 -2.70
N VAL A 304 -2.80 20.58 -3.26
CA VAL A 304 -3.13 19.37 -4.05
C VAL A 304 -2.46 19.32 -5.43
N ALA A 305 -2.13 20.47 -6.03
CA ALA A 305 -1.66 20.51 -7.42
C ALA A 305 -0.37 19.68 -7.69
N PRO A 306 0.67 19.70 -6.85
CA PRO A 306 1.84 18.83 -7.01
C PRO A 306 1.51 17.34 -6.99
N PHE A 307 0.59 16.91 -6.12
CA PHE A 307 0.20 15.50 -5.99
C PHE A 307 -0.58 15.00 -7.22
N ILE A 308 -1.31 15.88 -7.91
CA ILE A 308 -1.95 15.52 -9.19
C ILE A 308 -0.91 15.39 -10.31
N ASN A 309 0.08 16.28 -10.35
CA ASN A 309 1.09 16.32 -11.40
C ASN A 309 2.15 15.21 -11.25
N GLN A 310 2.45 14.83 -10.02
CA GLN A 310 3.50 13.89 -9.65
C GLN A 310 2.93 12.97 -8.56
N HIS A 311 1.97 12.13 -8.95
CA HIS A 311 1.30 11.25 -7.99
C HIS A 311 2.33 10.44 -7.19
N PRO A 312 2.35 10.61 -5.85
CA PRO A 312 3.35 10.00 -4.96
C PRO A 312 3.11 8.52 -4.71
#